data_AF-A0A3R7P4X3-F1
#
_entry.id   AF-A0A3R7P4X3-F1
#
_cell.length_a   1.000
_cell.length_b   1.000
_cell.length_c   1.000
_cell.angle_alpha   90.00
_cell.angle_beta   90.00
_cell.angle_gamma   90.00
#
_symmetry.space_group_name_H-M   'P 1'
#
loop_
_entity.id
_entity.type
_entity.pdbx_description
1 polymer ?
#
loop_
_entity_poly.entity_id
_entity_poly.type
_entity_poly.pdbx_seq_one_letter_code
_entity_poly.pdbx_strand_id
1 'polypeptide(L)'
;MPLFTPPPPPLQPSLDPHERHTLANVVTMGSVLYFSVYGVSQTNLQRICSVPSESQAKRVLYMNIVGMIVLCGLLYFSGLCAFATYHGCDPLTRGLISTKDQIMPYFVMDKMGFLYGMPGLFVATLFSGALR
;
A
#
# COMPACT_ATOMS: atom_id res chain seq x y z
N MET A 1 19.32 -23.52 -0.57
CA MET A 1 18.55 -23.65 -1.82
C MET A 1 18.10 -22.27 -2.24
N PRO A 2 18.66 -21.67 -3.31
CA PRO A 2 18.35 -20.30 -3.69
C PRO A 2 16.97 -20.27 -4.35
N LEU A 3 16.00 -19.67 -3.67
CA LEU A 3 14.71 -19.27 -4.22
C LEU A 3 14.94 -18.03 -5.10
N PHE A 4 15.49 -18.24 -6.30
CA PHE A 4 15.30 -17.32 -7.41
C PHE A 4 13.82 -17.46 -7.80
N THR A 5 12.92 -16.73 -7.13
CA THR A 5 11.59 -16.55 -7.70
C THR A 5 11.82 -15.81 -9.01
N PRO A 6 11.42 -16.37 -10.17
CA PRO A 6 11.61 -15.70 -11.45
C PRO A 6 10.97 -14.31 -11.37
N PRO A 7 11.53 -13.31 -12.08
CA PRO A 7 10.88 -12.01 -12.20
C PRO A 7 9.42 -12.27 -12.59
N PRO A 8 8.45 -11.62 -11.90
CA PRO A 8 7.05 -11.83 -12.23
C PRO A 8 6.87 -11.59 -13.73
N PRO A 9 6.18 -12.48 -14.44
CA PRO A 9 5.97 -12.31 -15.87
C PRO A 9 5.37 -10.92 -16.12
N PRO A 10 5.78 -10.23 -17.20
CA PRO A 10 5.21 -8.95 -17.56
C PRO A 10 3.68 -9.13 -17.61
N LEU A 11 2.98 -8.24 -16.93
CA LEU A 11 1.54 -8.22 -16.81
C LEU A 11 0.93 -8.16 -18.23
N GLN A 12 0.57 -9.31 -18.78
CA GLN A 12 0.04 -9.42 -20.13
C GLN A 12 -1.38 -8.84 -20.14
N PRO A 13 -1.82 -8.15 -21.20
CA PRO A 13 -3.21 -7.75 -21.37
C PRO A 13 -4.08 -8.94 -21.83
N SER A 14 -3.93 -10.10 -21.20
CA SER A 14 -4.82 -11.26 -21.38
C SER A 14 -6.19 -10.94 -20.76
N LEU A 15 -7.29 -11.37 -21.37
CA LEU A 15 -8.64 -11.23 -20.81
C LEU A 15 -9.10 -12.59 -20.24
N ASP A 16 -8.17 -13.36 -19.68
CA ASP A 16 -8.45 -14.68 -19.15
C ASP A 16 -8.83 -14.61 -17.67
N PRO A 17 -10.09 -14.95 -17.29
CA PRO A 17 -10.56 -14.90 -15.91
C PRO A 17 -9.93 -15.97 -15.00
N HIS A 18 -9.18 -16.92 -15.56
CA HIS A 18 -8.47 -17.97 -14.85
C HIS A 18 -7.05 -17.58 -14.41
N GLU A 19 -6.48 -16.52 -14.98
CA GLU A 19 -5.20 -15.99 -14.52
C GLU A 19 -5.38 -15.19 -13.23
N ARG A 20 -4.64 -15.58 -12.19
CA ARG A 20 -4.78 -15.03 -10.83
C ARG A 20 -4.45 -13.53 -10.76
N HIS A 21 -3.55 -13.04 -11.62
CA HIS A 21 -3.13 -11.64 -11.67
C HIS A 21 -2.92 -11.19 -13.11
N THR A 22 -3.94 -10.56 -13.68
CA THR A 22 -3.88 -9.95 -15.01
C THR A 22 -4.25 -8.48 -14.89
N LEU A 23 -3.75 -7.60 -15.78
CA LEU A 23 -4.03 -6.15 -15.70
C LEU A 23 -5.53 -5.89 -15.66
N ALA A 24 -6.29 -6.60 -16.51
CA ALA A 24 -7.74 -6.50 -16.56
C ALA A 24 -8.41 -6.92 -15.24
N ASN A 25 -8.01 -8.06 -14.67
CA ASN A 25 -8.57 -8.56 -13.41
C ASN A 25 -8.21 -7.66 -12.22
N VAL A 26 -6.98 -7.16 -12.15
CA VAL A 26 -6.51 -6.27 -11.07
C VAL A 26 -7.21 -4.91 -11.13
N VAL A 27 -7.36 -4.32 -12.32
CA VAL A 27 -8.06 -3.05 -12.49
C VAL A 27 -9.55 -3.20 -12.19
N THR A 28 -10.18 -4.27 -12.68
CA THR A 28 -11.61 -4.54 -12.44
C THR A 28 -11.88 -4.80 -10.97
N MET A 29 -11.10 -5.67 -10.31
CA MET A 29 -11.27 -5.94 -8.88
C MET A 29 -10.93 -4.72 -8.02
N GLY A 30 -9.86 -3.99 -8.35
CA GLY A 30 -9.45 -2.79 -7.64
C GLY A 30 -10.52 -1.70 -7.69
N SER A 31 -11.07 -1.42 -8.87
CA SER A 31 -12.14 -0.43 -9.03
C SER A 31 -13.41 -0.81 -8.24
N VAL A 32 -13.82 -2.08 -8.27
CA VAL A 32 -14.97 -2.58 -7.48
C VAL A 32 -14.72 -2.44 -5.97
N LEU A 33 -13.51 -2.74 -5.49
CA LEU A 33 -13.15 -2.59 -4.08
C LEU A 33 -13.20 -1.13 -3.63
N TYR A 34 -12.57 -0.23 -4.38
CA TYR A 34 -12.61 1.21 -4.05
C TYR A 34 -14.02 1.77 -4.11
N PHE A 35 -14.82 1.38 -5.11
CA PHE A 35 -16.22 1.76 -5.20
C PHE A 35 -17.02 1.26 -3.98
N SER A 36 -16.80 0.02 -3.56
CA SER A 36 -17.49 -0.55 -2.39
C SER A 36 -17.15 0.19 -1.10
N VAL A 37 -15.89 0.60 -0.92
CA VAL A 37 -15.43 1.35 0.27
C VAL A 37 -16.07 2.74 0.35
N TYR A 38 -16.18 3.48 -0.75
CA TYR A 38 -16.75 4.84 -0.73
C TYR A 38 -18.26 4.89 -0.97
N GLY A 39 -18.80 3.97 -1.76
CA GLY A 39 -20.19 3.95 -2.18
C GLY A 39 -21.12 3.09 -1.33
N VAL A 40 -20.61 2.05 -0.67
CA VAL A 40 -21.44 1.07 0.07
C VAL A 40 -21.08 0.98 1.55
N SER A 41 -19.84 1.33 1.93
CA SER A 41 -19.43 1.25 3.34
C SER A 41 -20.23 2.22 4.21
N GLN A 42 -21.02 1.65 5.12
CA GLN A 42 -21.86 2.38 6.06
C GLN A 42 -21.07 3.44 6.85
N THR A 43 -19.88 3.10 7.35
CA THR A 43 -19.05 4.03 8.13
C THR A 43 -18.62 5.26 7.33
N ASN A 44 -18.30 5.09 6.04
CA ASN A 44 -17.90 6.22 5.19
C ASN A 44 -19.10 7.10 4.84
N LEU A 45 -20.24 6.50 4.52
CA LEU A 45 -21.47 7.26 4.23
C LEU A 45 -21.96 8.04 5.46
N GLN A 46 -21.94 7.43 6.65
CA GLN A 46 -22.33 8.10 7.89
C GLN A 46 -21.45 9.31 8.21
N ARG A 47 -20.13 9.24 7.98
CA ARG A 47 -19.22 10.37 8.16
C ARG A 47 -19.55 11.54 7.23
N ILE A 48 -19.89 11.24 5.98
CA ILE A 48 -20.26 12.26 4.99
C ILE A 48 -21.59 12.92 5.39
N CYS A 49 -22.59 12.14 5.79
CA CYS A 49 -23.91 12.65 6.19
C CYS A 49 -23.91 13.45 7.50
N SER A 50 -22.87 13.31 8.34
CA SER A 50 -22.73 14.07 9.59
C SER A 50 -22.24 15.51 9.38
N VAL A 51 -21.85 15.87 8.15
CA VAL A 51 -21.38 17.22 7.81
C VAL A 51 -22.59 18.12 7.53
N PRO A 52 -22.67 19.32 8.15
CA PRO A 52 -23.87 20.16 8.08
C PRO A 52 -24.11 20.83 6.71
N SER A 53 -23.14 20.79 5.80
CA SER A 53 -23.23 21.45 4.50
C SER A 53 -22.63 20.57 3.40
N GLU A 54 -23.35 20.44 2.27
CA GLU A 54 -22.94 19.65 1.12
C GLU A 54 -21.63 20.15 0.49
N SER A 55 -21.40 21.47 0.48
CA SER A 55 -20.15 22.06 -0.03
C SER A 55 -18.94 21.64 0.83
N GLN A 56 -19.13 21.60 2.15
CA GLN A 56 -18.10 21.14 3.08
C GLN A 56 -17.86 19.64 2.92
N ALA A 57 -18.91 18.84 2.76
CA ALA A 57 -18.81 17.40 2.52
C ALA A 57 -17.99 17.08 1.26
N LYS A 58 -18.26 17.78 0.14
CA LYS A 58 -17.48 17.65 -1.10
C LYS A 58 -16.01 18.03 -0.92
N ARG A 59 -15.73 19.11 -0.18
CA ARG A 59 -14.35 19.55 0.10
C ARG A 59 -13.59 18.52 0.93
N VAL A 60 -14.20 17.96 1.97
CA VAL A 60 -13.59 16.91 2.81
C VAL A 60 -13.31 15.65 1.99
N LEU A 61 -14.24 15.24 1.12
CA LEU A 61 -14.04 14.10 0.23
C LEU A 61 -12.87 14.34 -0.73
N TYR A 62 -12.77 15.52 -1.33
CA TYR A 62 -11.65 15.88 -2.20
C TYR A 62 -10.31 15.85 -1.46
N MET A 63 -10.25 16.41 -0.24
CA MET A 63 -9.03 16.33 0.58
C MET A 63 -8.66 14.89 0.91
N ASN A 64 -9.64 14.03 1.19
CA ASN A 64 -9.40 12.61 1.44
C ASN A 64 -8.83 11.88 0.21
N ILE A 65 -9.39 12.13 -0.97
CA ILE A 65 -8.90 11.56 -2.24
C ILE A 65 -7.45 12.01 -2.50
N VAL A 66 -7.17 13.30 -2.39
CA VAL A 66 -5.82 13.84 -2.59
C VAL A 66 -4.84 13.25 -1.58
N GLY A 67 -5.22 13.18 -0.30
CA GLY A 67 -4.40 12.56 0.74
C GLY A 67 -4.09 11.09 0.46
N MET A 68 -5.07 10.32 -0.02
CA MET A 68 -4.88 8.92 -0.40
C MET A 68 -3.95 8.77 -1.62
N ILE A 69 -4.08 9.64 -2.63
CA ILE A 69 -3.18 9.62 -3.80
C ILE A 69 -1.73 9.88 -3.37
N VAL A 70 -1.51 10.90 -2.52
CA VAL A 70 -0.17 11.23 -2.01
C VAL A 70 0.39 10.07 -1.18
N LEU A 71 -0.41 9.50 -0.27
CA LEU A 71 0.01 8.37 0.56
C LEU A 71 0.38 7.15 -0.29
N CYS A 72 -0.46 6.76 -1.25
CA CYS A 72 -0.17 5.67 -2.18
C CYS A 72 1.11 5.95 -2.99
N GLY A 73 1.28 7.18 -3.49
CA GLY A 73 2.48 7.58 -4.21
C GLY A 73 3.75 7.41 -3.38
N LEU A 74 3.72 7.84 -2.11
CA LEU A 74 4.84 7.66 -1.18
C LEU A 74 5.12 6.19 -0.87
N LEU A 75 4.09 5.36 -0.72
CA LEU A 75 4.23 3.92 -0.50
C LEU A 75 4.83 3.19 -1.70
N TYR A 76 4.42 3.54 -2.93
CA TYR A 76 5.02 2.99 -4.14
C TYR A 76 6.48 3.43 -4.29
N PHE A 77 6.75 4.71 -4.03
CA PHE A 77 8.12 5.23 -4.07
C PHE A 77 9.03 4.55 -3.04
N SER A 78 8.58 4.40 -1.80
CA SER A 78 9.36 3.68 -0.77
C SER A 78 9.59 2.21 -1.14
N GLY A 79 8.58 1.55 -1.73
CA GLY A 79 8.69 0.19 -2.26
C GLY A 79 9.73 0.06 -3.37
N LEU A 80 9.76 1.02 -4.30
CA LEU A 80 10.76 1.08 -5.36
C LEU A 80 12.17 1.33 -4.80
N CYS A 81 12.31 2.23 -3.82
CA CYS A 81 13.60 2.46 -3.15
C CYS A 81 14.10 1.20 -2.42
N ALA A 82 13.21 0.49 -1.72
CA ALA A 82 13.54 -0.78 -1.07
C ALA A 82 13.96 -1.83 -2.10
N PHE A 83 13.23 -1.95 -3.22
CA PHE A 83 13.57 -2.85 -4.31
C PHE A 83 14.95 -2.53 -4.90
N ALA A 84 15.21 -1.27 -5.25
CA ALA A 84 16.50 -0.83 -5.79
C ALA A 84 17.67 -1.09 -4.81
N THR A 85 17.43 -0.99 -3.51
CA THR A 85 18.43 -1.22 -2.46
C THR A 85 18.76 -2.71 -2.28
N TYR A 86 17.75 -3.59 -2.36
CA TYR A 86 17.89 -5.00 -2.04
C TYR A 86 17.99 -5.94 -3.26
N HIS A 87 17.84 -5.42 -4.49
CA HIS A 87 17.90 -6.20 -5.74
C HIS A 87 19.16 -7.09 -5.86
N GLY A 88 20.30 -6.69 -5.28
CA GLY A 88 21.54 -7.49 -5.30
C GLY A 88 21.88 -8.21 -4.00
N CYS A 89 21.17 -7.93 -2.90
CA CYS A 89 21.47 -8.45 -1.57
C CYS A 89 20.18 -8.55 -0.76
N ASP A 90 19.37 -9.57 -1.05
CA ASP A 90 18.09 -9.76 -0.38
C ASP A 90 18.28 -10.03 1.12
N PRO A 91 17.68 -9.21 2.01
CA PRO A 91 17.75 -9.41 3.45
C PRO A 91 17.02 -10.70 3.88
N LEU A 92 16.09 -11.19 3.05
CA LEU A 92 15.43 -12.48 3.22
C LEU A 92 16.41 -13.66 3.07
N THR A 93 17.26 -13.63 2.04
CA THR A 93 18.25 -14.69 1.78
C THR A 93 19.39 -14.69 2.80
N ARG A 94 19.68 -13.53 3.40
CA ARG A 94 20.67 -13.37 4.49
C ARG A 94 20.12 -13.74 5.87
N GLY A 95 18.84 -14.15 5.97
CA GLY A 95 18.21 -14.55 7.24
C GLY A 95 17.96 -13.38 8.21
N LEU A 96 18.02 -12.14 7.74
CA LEU A 96 17.74 -10.94 8.54
C LEU A 96 16.24 -10.74 8.75
N ILE A 97 15.42 -11.39 7.92
CA ILE A 97 13.97 -11.27 7.89
C ILE A 97 13.35 -12.66 7.67
N SER A 98 12.28 -13.00 8.40
CA SER A 98 11.60 -14.30 8.29
C SER A 98 10.51 -14.34 7.21
N THR A 99 9.94 -13.19 6.85
CA THR A 99 8.78 -13.10 5.95
C THR A 99 8.90 -11.90 5.03
N LYS A 100 8.39 -12.00 3.79
CA LYS A 100 8.47 -10.92 2.79
C LYS A 100 7.81 -9.61 3.26
N ASP A 101 6.78 -9.70 4.09
CA ASP A 101 6.01 -8.54 4.59
C ASP A 101 6.83 -7.64 5.55
N GLN A 102 7.92 -8.17 6.11
CA GLN A 102 8.80 -7.45 7.05
C GLN A 102 9.91 -6.64 6.35
N ILE A 103 10.02 -6.71 5.02
CA ILE A 103 11.01 -5.96 4.23
C ILE A 103 10.88 -4.45 4.43
N MET A 104 9.65 -3.93 4.44
CA MET A 104 9.42 -2.48 4.59
C MET A 104 9.77 -1.97 6.01
N PRO A 105 9.31 -2.61 7.10
CA PRO A 105 9.79 -2.28 8.44
C PRO A 105 11.31 -2.37 8.58
N TYR A 106 11.94 -3.41 8.03
CA TYR A 106 13.40 -3.56 8.07
C TYR A 106 14.11 -2.44 7.30
N PHE A 107 13.61 -2.06 6.13
CA PHE A 107 14.15 -0.95 5.33
C PHE A 107 14.13 0.38 6.09
N VAL A 108 13.03 0.67 6.80
CA VAL A 108 12.91 1.89 7.61
C VAL A 108 13.91 1.85 8.78
N MET A 109 14.04 0.72 9.48
CA MET A 109 15.00 0.58 10.58
C MET A 109 16.46 0.72 10.11
N ASP A 110 16.81 0.11 8.98
CA ASP A 110 18.18 0.11 8.43
C ASP A 110 18.58 1.46 7.81
N LYS A 111 17.73 2.02 6.93
CA LYS A 111 18.04 3.23 6.17
C LYS A 111 17.57 4.53 6.81
N MET A 112 16.53 4.50 7.63
CA MET A 112 16.01 5.70 8.30
C MET A 112 16.30 5.72 9.80
N GLY A 113 17.00 4.71 10.33
CA GLY A 113 17.42 4.65 11.73
C GLY A 113 18.38 5.77 12.15
N PHE A 114 19.04 6.45 11.19
CA PHE A 114 19.86 7.62 11.48
C PHE A 114 19.03 8.87 11.86
N LEU A 115 17.75 8.95 11.45
CA LEU A 115 16.83 9.97 11.94
C LEU A 115 16.15 9.47 13.22
N TYR A 116 16.55 10.06 14.34
CA TYR A 116 15.94 9.75 15.64
C TYR A 116 14.44 10.04 15.61
N GLY A 117 13.63 9.02 15.92
CA GLY A 117 12.16 9.11 15.96
C GLY A 117 11.42 8.60 14.70
N MET A 118 12.06 8.56 13.53
CA MET A 118 11.40 8.11 12.29
C MET A 118 10.92 6.64 12.32
N PRO A 119 11.71 5.69 12.82
CA PRO A 119 11.22 4.32 12.93
C PRO A 119 10.08 4.16 13.95
N GLY A 120 10.10 4.96 15.03
CA GLY A 120 9.01 5.01 16.01
C GLY A 120 7.70 5.54 15.39
N LEU A 121 7.77 6.60 14.60
CA LEU A 121 6.63 7.15 13.86
C LEU A 121 6.04 6.12 12.87
N PHE A 122 6.90 5.38 12.16
CA PHE A 122 6.48 4.32 11.24
C PHE A 122 5.72 3.21 11.96
N VAL A 123 6.27 2.68 13.06
CA VAL A 123 5.61 1.63 13.85
C VAL A 123 4.31 2.14 14.47
N ALA A 124 4.28 3.37 14.99
CA ALA A 124 3.06 3.98 15.53
C ALA A 124 1.95 4.10 14.47
N THR A 125 2.31 4.49 13.24
CA THR A 125 1.37 4.61 12.13
C THR A 125 0.85 3.24 11.69
N LEU A 126 1.73 2.24 11.58
CA LEU A 126 1.35 0.86 11.25
C LEU A 126 0.36 0.30 12.27
N PHE A 127 0.64 0.50 13.56
CA PHE A 127 -0.23 0.04 14.64
C PHE A 127 -1.57 0.78 14.64
N SER A 128 -1.57 2.11 14.44
CA SER A 128 -2.81 2.88 14.29
C SER A 128 -3.67 2.43 13.12
N GLY A 129 -3.06 1.95 12.03
CA GLY A 129 -3.78 1.39 10.88
C GLY A 129 -4.33 -0.01 11.12
N ALA A 130 -3.64 -0.80 11.95
CA ALA A 130 -4.06 -2.16 12.33
C ALA A 130 -5.19 -2.18 13.36
N LEU A 131 -5.24 -1.19 14.26
CA LEU A 131 -6.28 -1.00 15.29
C LEU A 131 -7.63 -0.49 14.73
N ARG A 132 -7.99 -0.93 13.53
CA ARG A 132 -9.15 -0.42 12.79
C ARG A 132 -10.48 -0.61 13.54
#